data_AF-A0A955QPE1-F1
#
_entry.id   AF-A0A955QPE1-F1
#
_cell.length_a   1.000
_cell.length_b   1.000
_cell.length_c   1.000
_cell.angle_alpha   90.00
_cell.angle_beta   90.00
_cell.angle_gamma   90.00
#
_symmetry.space_group_name_H-M   'P 1'
#
loop_
_entity.id
_entity.type
_entity.pdbx_description
1 polymer ?
#
loop_
_entity_poly.entity_id
_entity_poly.type
_entity_poly.pdbx_seq_one_letter_code
_entity_poly.pdbx_strand_id
1 'polypeptide(L)'
;FEARFPLAGTYDQEWLENKVPHWPIDFNYRYFQSSPEEQTIKYIVGKEEVLLENLNASGIVKFHLPTLPLQAWAVPYQGRDSVREMVIDTLLIEPDYGRFMMTWRITIPLNKDCFELKRVIVGQIMPALKAEKRAEMAGKKYYPSLGELVREKSQTR
;
A
#
# COMPACT_ATOMS: atom_id res chain seq x y z
N PHE A 1 -21.68 -7.30 -20.19
CA PHE A 1 -21.71 -5.83 -20.06
C PHE A 1 -22.81 -5.35 -19.12
N GLU A 2 -23.98 -5.99 -19.09
CA GLU A 2 -25.11 -5.61 -18.21
C GLU A 2 -24.75 -5.49 -16.73
N ALA A 3 -23.89 -6.36 -16.20
CA ALA A 3 -23.50 -6.33 -14.79
C ALA A 3 -22.80 -5.03 -14.32
N ARG A 4 -22.21 -4.26 -15.24
CA ARG A 4 -21.45 -3.03 -14.88
C ARG A 4 -22.25 -1.76 -15.05
N PHE A 5 -23.24 -1.73 -15.95
CA PHE A 5 -24.01 -0.52 -16.23
C PHE A 5 -24.66 0.11 -14.98
N PRO A 6 -25.28 -0.66 -14.07
CA PRO A 6 -25.83 -0.11 -12.83
C PRO A 6 -24.79 0.54 -11.91
N LEU A 7 -23.51 0.17 -12.04
CA LEU A 7 -22.42 0.70 -11.22
C LEU A 7 -21.96 2.10 -11.66
N ALA A 8 -22.38 2.56 -12.85
CA ALA A 8 -22.09 3.92 -13.32
C ALA A 8 -22.83 5.00 -12.50
N GLY A 9 -23.83 4.61 -11.71
CA GLY A 9 -24.69 5.54 -10.97
C GLY A 9 -25.72 6.23 -11.86
N THR A 10 -26.46 7.16 -11.26
CA THR A 10 -27.64 7.80 -11.86
C THR A 10 -27.29 9.19 -12.40
N TYR A 11 -27.45 9.39 -13.72
CA TYR A 11 -27.21 10.66 -14.42
C TYR A 11 -28.54 11.30 -14.84
N ASP A 12 -29.28 11.85 -13.88
CA ASP A 12 -30.57 12.49 -14.10
C ASP A 12 -30.47 14.04 -14.04
N GLN A 13 -31.63 14.70 -14.01
CA GLN A 13 -31.72 16.16 -13.95
C GLN A 13 -31.14 16.74 -12.64
N GLU A 14 -31.29 16.02 -11.51
CA GLU A 14 -30.74 16.47 -10.24
C GLU A 14 -29.20 16.46 -10.29
N TRP A 15 -28.60 15.44 -10.91
CA TRP A 15 -27.17 15.41 -11.18
C TRP A 15 -26.73 16.57 -12.08
N LEU A 16 -27.47 16.85 -13.17
CA LEU A 16 -27.16 17.95 -14.09
C LEU A 16 -27.16 19.31 -13.38
N GLU A 17 -28.14 19.56 -12.51
CA GLU A 17 -28.32 20.84 -11.84
C GLU A 17 -27.35 21.05 -10.66
N ASN A 18 -26.93 19.98 -9.98
CA ASN A 18 -26.26 20.10 -8.68
C ASN A 18 -24.90 19.38 -8.56
N LYS A 19 -24.53 18.50 -9.49
CA LYS A 19 -23.35 17.63 -9.36
C LYS A 19 -22.32 17.75 -10.46
N VAL A 20 -22.69 18.20 -11.66
CA VAL A 20 -21.74 18.47 -12.75
C VAL A 20 -20.60 19.38 -12.25
N PRO A 21 -19.32 19.07 -12.56
CA PRO A 21 -18.79 18.01 -13.43
C PRO A 21 -18.39 16.72 -12.70
N HIS A 22 -18.81 16.53 -11.45
CA HIS A 22 -18.45 15.36 -10.65
C HIS A 22 -19.31 14.14 -10.98
N TRP A 23 -18.84 12.96 -10.59
CA TRP A 23 -19.60 11.71 -10.74
C TRP A 23 -20.87 11.70 -9.85
N PRO A 24 -21.89 10.92 -10.22
CA PRO A 24 -23.04 10.66 -9.36
C PRO A 24 -22.65 10.14 -7.98
N ILE A 25 -23.46 10.42 -6.96
CA ILE A 25 -23.17 10.02 -5.58
C ILE A 25 -23.23 8.49 -5.37
N ASP A 26 -24.01 7.81 -6.20
CA ASP A 26 -24.17 6.36 -6.26
C ASP A 26 -23.18 5.68 -7.23
N PHE A 27 -22.24 6.41 -7.81
CA PHE A 27 -21.18 5.84 -8.64
C PHE A 27 -20.34 4.83 -7.85
N ASN A 28 -20.16 3.64 -8.40
CA ASN A 28 -19.33 2.60 -7.81
C ASN A 28 -18.09 2.32 -8.66
N TYR A 29 -16.90 2.46 -8.07
CA TYR A 29 -15.62 2.20 -8.73
C TYR A 29 -15.47 0.79 -9.31
N ARG A 30 -16.26 -0.20 -8.87
CA ARG A 30 -16.37 -1.51 -9.51
C ARG A 30 -16.79 -1.43 -10.98
N TYR A 31 -17.39 -0.32 -11.43
CA TYR A 31 -17.67 -0.04 -12.83
C TYR A 31 -16.44 -0.25 -13.74
N PHE A 32 -15.25 0.13 -13.26
CA PHE A 32 -14.00 -0.01 -14.01
C PHE A 32 -13.42 -1.42 -14.00
N GLN A 33 -13.92 -2.32 -13.13
CA GLN A 33 -13.47 -3.71 -13.09
C GLN A 33 -14.12 -4.50 -14.22
N SER A 34 -13.32 -5.03 -15.14
CA SER A 34 -13.81 -5.91 -16.21
C SER A 34 -13.99 -7.37 -15.78
N SER A 35 -13.39 -7.73 -14.64
CA SER A 35 -13.45 -9.08 -14.08
C SER A 35 -14.84 -9.38 -13.50
N PRO A 36 -15.40 -10.58 -13.71
CA PRO A 36 -16.55 -11.08 -12.95
C PRO A 36 -16.29 -11.06 -11.43
N GLU A 37 -17.37 -11.13 -10.64
CA GLU A 37 -17.26 -11.08 -9.18
C GLU A 37 -16.49 -12.29 -8.61
N GLU A 38 -16.67 -13.45 -9.23
CA GLU A 38 -15.98 -14.70 -8.89
C GLU A 38 -14.47 -14.64 -9.15
N GLN A 39 -14.04 -13.72 -10.03
CA GLN A 39 -12.63 -13.47 -10.35
C GLN A 39 -12.10 -12.20 -9.67
N THR A 40 -12.81 -11.68 -8.68
CA THR A 40 -12.42 -10.48 -7.93
C THR A 40 -12.11 -10.84 -6.48
N ILE A 41 -10.97 -10.38 -6.00
CA ILE A 41 -10.59 -10.43 -4.58
C ILE A 41 -10.35 -9.01 -4.07
N LYS A 42 -10.38 -8.82 -2.74
CA LYS A 42 -10.18 -7.48 -2.16
C LYS A 42 -8.74 -6.98 -2.35
N TYR A 43 -7.77 -7.72 -1.81
CA TYR A 43 -6.33 -7.52 -1.97
C TYR A 43 -5.62 -8.84 -1.67
N ILE A 44 -4.41 -9.00 -2.20
CA ILE A 44 -3.52 -10.09 -1.83
C ILE A 44 -2.94 -9.78 -0.45
N VAL A 45 -2.90 -10.77 0.43
CA VAL A 45 -2.41 -10.67 1.82
C VAL A 45 -1.05 -11.35 1.99
N GLY A 46 -0.76 -12.37 1.18
CA GLY A 46 0.41 -13.25 1.28
C GLY A 46 0.02 -14.63 1.81
N LYS A 47 0.89 -15.62 1.54
CA LYS A 47 0.67 -17.07 1.79
C LYS A 47 -0.41 -17.72 0.92
N GLU A 48 -1.07 -17.00 0.03
CA GLU A 48 -1.98 -17.62 -0.93
C GLU A 48 -1.21 -18.64 -1.78
N GLU A 49 -1.86 -19.77 -2.03
CA GLU A 49 -1.37 -20.75 -2.99
C GLU A 49 -1.66 -20.26 -4.41
N VAL A 50 -0.64 -20.29 -5.25
CA VAL A 50 -0.74 -20.03 -6.68
C VAL A 50 -0.53 -21.35 -7.40
N LEU A 51 -1.53 -21.75 -8.18
CA LEU A 51 -1.50 -22.91 -9.07
C LEU A 51 -1.63 -22.41 -10.51
N LEU A 52 -0.66 -22.78 -11.34
CA LEU A 52 -0.65 -22.52 -12.78
C LEU A 52 -0.69 -23.86 -13.49
N GLU A 53 -1.72 -24.07 -14.32
CA GLU A 53 -1.87 -25.29 -15.12
C GLU A 53 -1.75 -24.96 -16.59
N ASN A 54 -0.84 -25.63 -17.28
CA ASN A 54 -0.56 -25.47 -18.71
C ASN A 54 -0.18 -24.03 -19.12
N LEU A 55 0.39 -23.26 -18.20
CA LEU A 55 0.87 -21.90 -18.47
C LEU A 55 2.38 -21.82 -18.74
N ASN A 56 3.11 -22.93 -18.64
CA ASN A 56 4.47 -23.07 -19.14
C ASN A 56 4.79 -24.53 -19.53
N ALA A 57 5.98 -24.77 -20.08
CA ALA A 57 6.40 -26.10 -20.56
C ALA A 57 6.46 -27.18 -19.47
N SER A 58 6.50 -26.82 -18.19
CA SER A 58 6.51 -27.76 -17.06
C SER A 58 5.13 -28.34 -16.76
N GLY A 59 4.07 -27.85 -17.42
CA GLY A 59 2.69 -28.27 -17.20
C GLY A 59 2.12 -27.62 -15.94
N ILE A 60 2.43 -28.17 -14.76
CA ILE A 60 1.89 -27.69 -13.48
C ILE A 60 2.98 -26.98 -12.67
N VAL A 61 2.70 -25.75 -12.25
CA VAL A 61 3.54 -24.97 -11.33
C VAL A 61 2.73 -24.59 -10.11
N LYS A 62 3.28 -24.85 -8.93
CA LYS A 62 2.63 -24.56 -7.64
C LYS A 62 3.62 -23.90 -6.68
N PHE A 63 3.21 -22.78 -6.09
CA PHE A 63 4.02 -22.06 -5.09
C PHE A 63 3.11 -21.26 -4.15
N HIS A 64 3.68 -20.75 -3.06
CA HIS A 64 2.98 -19.86 -2.14
C HIS A 64 3.57 -18.45 -2.25
N LEU A 65 2.70 -17.44 -2.18
CA LEU A 65 3.15 -16.05 -2.15
C LEU A 65 3.88 -15.75 -0.83
N PRO A 66 5.00 -15.02 -0.85
CA PRO A 66 5.68 -14.61 0.37
C PRO A 66 4.83 -13.62 1.17
N THR A 67 5.07 -13.55 2.48
CA THR A 67 4.49 -12.51 3.34
C THR A 67 5.53 -11.43 3.58
N LEU A 68 5.26 -10.22 3.12
CA LEU A 68 6.09 -9.04 3.39
C LEU A 68 5.19 -7.90 3.89
N PRO A 69 5.13 -7.66 5.22
CA PRO A 69 4.32 -6.59 5.79
C PRO A 69 5.04 -5.24 5.58
N LEU A 70 4.85 -4.65 4.41
CA LEU A 70 5.41 -3.35 4.08
C LEU A 70 4.50 -2.23 4.59
N GLN A 71 5.11 -1.26 5.25
CA GLN A 71 4.47 -0.04 5.69
C GLN A 71 5.12 1.17 5.02
N ALA A 72 4.33 2.22 4.83
CA ALA A 72 4.84 3.53 4.48
C ALA A 72 4.69 4.49 5.67
N TRP A 73 5.76 5.22 5.97
CA TRP A 73 5.78 6.29 6.94
C TRP A 73 5.94 7.63 6.22
N ALA A 74 4.85 8.39 6.19
CA ALA A 74 4.83 9.75 5.68
C ALA A 74 5.23 10.73 6.78
N VAL A 75 6.25 11.53 6.48
CA VAL A 75 6.77 12.61 7.33
C VAL A 75 6.48 13.94 6.63
N PRO A 76 5.51 14.72 7.10
CA PRO A 76 5.22 16.03 6.52
C PRO A 76 6.23 17.10 6.97
N TYR A 77 6.25 18.25 6.30
CA TYR A 77 6.98 19.43 6.78
C TYR A 77 6.37 20.02 8.06
N GLN A 78 5.04 19.96 8.17
CA GLN A 78 4.27 20.45 9.30
C GLN A 78 3.17 19.45 9.66
N GLY A 79 2.87 19.31 10.95
CA GLY A 79 1.86 18.38 11.43
C GLY A 79 2.43 17.06 11.95
N ARG A 80 1.61 16.00 11.94
CA ARG A 80 1.96 14.71 12.52
C ARG A 80 2.34 13.70 11.44
N ASP A 81 3.38 12.93 11.75
CA ASP A 81 3.71 11.70 11.04
C ASP A 81 2.49 10.78 10.89
N SER A 82 2.41 10.07 9.77
CA SER A 82 1.45 8.98 9.59
C SER A 82 2.15 7.71 9.13
N VAL A 83 1.80 6.58 9.75
CA VAL A 83 2.23 5.26 9.32
C VAL A 83 1.01 4.53 8.80
N ARG A 84 1.15 3.88 7.65
CA ARG A 84 0.05 3.22 6.95
C ARG A 84 0.55 1.89 6.39
N GLU A 85 -0.28 0.87 6.53
CA GLU A 85 -0.08 -0.41 5.85
C GLU A 85 -0.20 -0.24 4.34
N MET A 86 0.64 -0.93 3.59
CA MET A 86 0.55 -1.01 2.15
C MET A 86 -0.18 -2.30 1.76
N VAL A 87 -1.00 -2.23 0.71
CA VAL A 87 -1.70 -3.41 0.19
C VAL A 87 -0.99 -3.93 -1.05
N ILE A 88 -0.97 -5.24 -1.23
CA ILE A 88 -0.52 -5.83 -2.49
C ILE A 88 -1.70 -5.72 -3.47
N ASP A 89 -1.53 -4.88 -4.48
CA ASP A 89 -2.61 -4.62 -5.45
C ASP A 89 -2.36 -5.27 -6.81
N THR A 90 -1.11 -5.67 -7.08
CA THR A 90 -0.72 -6.25 -8.35
C THR A 90 0.19 -7.45 -8.11
N LEU A 91 -0.21 -8.60 -8.67
CA LEU A 91 0.64 -9.77 -8.84
C LEU A 91 0.80 -10.00 -10.34
N LEU A 92 2.01 -9.78 -10.84
CA LEU A 92 2.39 -10.12 -12.20
C LEU A 92 3.07 -11.48 -12.18
N ILE A 93 2.63 -12.41 -13.00
CA ILE A 93 3.25 -13.73 -13.15
C ILE A 93 3.78 -13.83 -14.57
N GLU A 94 5.02 -14.27 -14.70
CA GLU A 94 5.68 -14.53 -15.98
C GLU A 94 6.08 -16.02 -16.01
N PRO A 95 5.15 -16.92 -16.39
CA PRO A 95 5.34 -18.36 -16.26
C PRO A 95 6.53 -18.91 -17.06
N ASP A 96 6.76 -18.37 -18.27
CA ASP A 96 7.86 -18.77 -19.16
C ASP A 96 9.23 -18.42 -18.57
N TYR A 97 9.31 -17.35 -17.78
CA TYR A 97 10.52 -16.93 -17.08
C TYR A 97 10.63 -17.50 -15.66
N GLY A 98 9.62 -18.24 -15.20
CA GLY A 98 9.60 -18.84 -13.86
C GLY A 98 9.67 -17.80 -12.73
N ARG A 99 9.12 -16.60 -12.94
CA ARG A 99 9.17 -15.50 -11.97
C ARG A 99 7.83 -14.81 -11.80
N PHE A 100 7.69 -14.07 -10.71
CA PHE A 100 6.56 -13.20 -10.46
C PHE A 100 7.02 -11.89 -9.81
N MET A 101 6.19 -10.87 -9.87
CA MET A 101 6.40 -9.58 -9.21
C MET A 101 5.17 -9.22 -8.39
N MET A 102 5.40 -8.75 -7.17
CA MET A 102 4.36 -8.20 -6.31
C MET A 102 4.56 -6.69 -6.18
N THR A 103 3.50 -5.92 -6.35
CA THR A 103 3.52 -4.46 -6.15
C THR A 103 2.67 -4.11 -4.93
N TRP A 104 3.28 -3.37 -4.02
CA TRP A 104 2.59 -2.76 -2.88
C TRP A 104 2.21 -1.33 -3.23
N ARG A 105 0.96 -0.97 -2.99
CA ARG A 105 0.43 0.38 -3.22
C ARG A 105 -0.14 0.96 -1.94
N ILE A 106 -0.06 2.29 -1.85
CA ILE A 106 -0.61 3.08 -0.77
C ILE A 106 -1.11 4.42 -1.29
N THR A 107 -2.18 4.92 -0.68
CA THR A 107 -2.69 6.27 -0.91
C THR A 107 -2.53 7.08 0.37
N ILE A 108 -1.85 8.22 0.27
CA ILE A 108 -1.65 9.16 1.38
C ILE A 108 -2.44 10.42 1.04
N PRO A 109 -3.56 10.71 1.74
CA PRO A 109 -4.30 11.94 1.52
C PRO A 109 -3.45 13.13 1.97
N LEU A 110 -3.40 14.16 1.11
CA LEU A 110 -2.77 15.45 1.38
C LEU A 110 -3.87 16.49 1.62
N ASN A 111 -3.60 17.53 2.41
CA ASN A 111 -4.64 18.48 2.84
C ASN A 111 -4.72 19.74 1.96
N LYS A 112 -3.59 20.23 1.47
CA LYS A 112 -3.35 21.45 0.70
C LYS A 112 -2.76 21.15 -0.67
N ASP A 113 -1.57 20.57 -0.75
CA ASP A 113 -0.80 20.41 -1.99
C ASP A 113 0.25 19.27 -1.94
N CYS A 114 0.86 18.98 -3.08
CA CYS A 114 1.82 17.88 -3.24
C CYS A 114 3.17 18.08 -2.52
N PHE A 115 3.46 19.28 -2.00
CA PHE A 115 4.71 19.60 -1.30
C PHE A 115 4.59 19.49 0.23
N GLU A 116 3.44 19.07 0.76
CA GLU A 116 3.25 18.84 2.20
C GLU A 116 4.19 17.79 2.80
N LEU A 117 4.58 16.80 1.99
CA LEU A 117 5.42 15.69 2.44
C LEU A 117 6.90 16.02 2.26
N LYS A 118 7.63 15.95 3.37
CA LYS A 118 9.10 16.06 3.37
C LYS A 118 9.75 14.76 2.92
N ARG A 119 9.18 13.62 3.33
CA ARG A 119 9.71 12.28 3.02
C ARG A 119 8.64 11.21 3.18
N VAL A 120 8.77 10.15 2.40
CA VAL A 120 8.09 8.87 2.64
C VAL A 120 9.15 7.80 2.80
N ILE A 121 9.08 7.05 3.91
CA ILE A 121 9.97 5.92 4.20
C ILE A 121 9.16 4.65 4.01
N VAL A 122 9.65 3.72 3.20
CA VAL A 122 8.99 2.43 2.92
C VAL A 122 9.84 1.29 3.47
N GLY A 123 9.23 0.35 4.17
CA GLY A 123 9.91 -0.84 4.65
C GLY A 123 9.10 -1.60 5.71
N GLN A 124 9.73 -2.64 6.27
CA GLN A 124 9.20 -3.33 7.46
C GLN A 124 9.52 -2.47 8.69
N ILE A 125 8.57 -1.66 9.16
CA ILE A 125 8.82 -0.76 10.28
C ILE A 125 8.59 -1.49 11.60
N MET A 126 9.68 -1.82 12.28
CA MET A 126 9.66 -2.24 13.69
C MET A 126 9.59 -1.01 14.63
N PRO A 127 9.04 -1.14 15.85
CA PRO A 127 9.02 -0.04 16.83
C PRO A 127 10.40 0.59 17.10
N ALA A 128 11.46 -0.23 17.13
CA ALA A 128 12.84 0.23 17.31
C ALA A 128 13.35 1.05 16.10
N LEU A 129 13.14 0.57 14.88
CA LEU A 129 13.51 1.29 13.65
C LEU A 129 12.81 2.65 13.57
N LYS A 130 11.54 2.72 14.00
CA LYS A 130 10.80 3.98 14.09
C LYS A 130 11.43 4.95 15.09
N ALA A 131 11.84 4.47 16.25
CA ALA A 131 12.48 5.29 17.28
C ALA A 131 13.89 5.75 16.84
N GLU A 132 14.64 4.87 16.20
CA GLU A 132 15.96 5.16 15.62
C GLU A 132 15.88 6.26 14.58
N LYS A 133 15.02 6.08 13.57
CA LYS A 133 14.82 7.05 12.50
C LYS A 133 14.26 8.38 13.03
N ARG A 134 13.44 8.37 14.08
CA ARG A 134 12.99 9.60 14.77
C ARG A 134 14.13 10.34 15.46
N ALA A 135 15.01 9.62 16.15
CA ALA A 135 16.17 10.22 16.79
C ALA A 135 17.10 10.82 15.73
N GLU A 136 17.41 10.06 14.67
CA GLU A 136 18.19 10.54 13.52
C GLU A 136 17.60 11.84 12.93
N MET A 137 16.28 11.89 12.71
CA MET A 137 15.60 13.09 12.21
C MET A 137 15.61 14.28 13.18
N ALA A 138 15.61 14.03 14.49
CA ALA A 138 15.71 15.07 15.51
C ALA A 138 17.17 15.53 15.74
N GLY A 139 18.14 15.01 14.96
CA GLY A 139 19.57 15.25 15.18
C GLY A 139 20.07 14.63 16.49
N LYS A 140 19.35 13.67 17.06
CA LYS A 140 19.68 12.99 18.31
C LYS A 140 20.24 11.60 18.00
N LYS A 141 21.25 11.19 18.76
CA LYS A 141 21.70 9.80 18.72
C LYS A 141 20.63 8.89 19.31
N TYR A 142 20.27 7.84 18.59
CA TYR A 142 19.36 6.81 19.10
C TYR A 142 20.10 5.90 20.08
N TYR A 143 19.39 5.50 21.13
CA TYR A 143 19.84 4.46 22.05
C TYR A 143 18.73 3.41 22.16
N PRO A 144 19.01 2.15 21.77
CA PRO A 144 18.07 1.04 21.97
C PRO A 144 17.60 0.87 23.42
N SER A 145 18.42 1.27 24.42
CA SER A 145 18.04 1.28 25.83
C SER A 145 18.66 2.41 26.65
N LEU A 146 18.05 2.72 27.81
CA LEU A 146 18.62 3.67 28.78
C LEU A 146 20.01 3.22 29.27
N GLY A 147 20.24 1.91 29.39
CA GLY A 147 21.52 1.35 29.82
C GLY A 147 22.68 1.66 28.85
N GLU A 148 22.43 1.66 27.54
CA GLU A 148 23.43 2.02 26.53
C GLU A 148 23.77 3.50 26.56
N LEU A 149 22.77 4.37 26.76
CA LEU A 149 22.98 5.81 26.95
C LEU A 149 23.89 6.06 28.16
N VAL A 150 23.62 5.38 29.29
CA VAL A 150 24.42 5.50 30.51
C VAL A 150 25.84 4.98 30.28
N ARG A 151 26.04 3.86 29.59
CA ARG A 151 27.37 3.32 29.27
C ARG A 151 28.22 4.30 28.46
N GLU A 152 27.68 4.90 27.41
CA GLU A 152 28.44 5.87 26.60
C GLU A 152 28.80 7.12 27.42
N LYS A 153 27.85 7.67 28.19
CA LYS A 153 28.12 8.85 29.03
C LYS A 153 29.14 8.59 30.14
N SER A 154 29.19 7.36 30.67
CA SER A 154 30.19 6.97 31.67
C SER A 154 31.59 6.77 31.09
N GLN A 155 31.72 6.47 29.78
CA GLN A 155 33.00 6.32 29.09
C GLN A 155 33.57 7.66 28.57
N THR A 156 32.76 8.71 28.52
CA THR A 156 33.14 10.05 28.03
C THR A 156 33.55 11.00 29.17
N ARG A 157 33.59 10.52 30.42
CA ARG A 157 34.09 11.24 31.61
C ARG A 157 35.46 10.71 32.01
#